data_AF-A0A1D1XQ61-F1
#
_entry.id   AF-A0A1D1XQ61-F1
#
_cell.length_a   1.000
_cell.length_b   1.000
_cell.length_c   1.000
_cell.angle_alpha   90.00
_cell.angle_beta   90.00
_cell.angle_gamma   90.00
#
_symmetry.space_group_name_H-M   'P 1'
#
loop_
_entity.id
_entity.type
_entity.pdbx_description
1 polymer ?
#
loop_
_entity_poly.entity_id
_entity_poly.type
_entity_poly.pdbx_seq_one_letter_code
_entity_poly.pdbx_strand_id
1 'polypeptide(L)'
;ERDGRWGVVMASSSSRSPSSSSAASSSSSPATAAYSPPYPSAARLSDSQCFPQYSASIKCLEENYLDKSKCQQQFDDYVECRKREREARLERNRSRSLFR
;
A
#
# COMPACT_ATOMS: atom_id res chain seq x y z
N GLU A 1 -9.22 -26.19 3.08
CA GLU A 1 -10.01 -24.93 3.14
C GLU A 1 -9.51 -24.01 4.24
N ARG A 2 -9.19 -22.75 3.92
CA ARG A 2 -9.08 -21.65 4.91
C ARG A 2 -9.25 -20.31 4.18
N ASP A 3 -10.48 -19.98 3.82
CA ASP A 3 -10.86 -18.68 3.27
C ASP A 3 -10.88 -17.62 4.38
N GLY A 4 -9.77 -16.89 4.49
CA GLY A 4 -9.66 -15.69 5.31
C GLY A 4 -10.41 -14.53 4.65
N ARG A 5 -11.69 -14.42 4.99
CA ARG A 5 -12.60 -13.34 4.60
C ARG A 5 -12.13 -11.99 5.15
N TRP A 6 -11.46 -11.18 4.33
CA TRP A 6 -11.24 -9.77 4.62
C TRP A 6 -12.53 -9.00 4.32
N GLY A 7 -13.37 -8.82 5.33
CA GLY A 7 -14.60 -8.05 5.22
C GLY A 7 -14.31 -6.57 5.01
N VAL A 8 -14.64 -6.05 3.82
CA VAL A 8 -14.74 -4.61 3.56
C VAL A 8 -16.07 -4.13 4.13
N VAL A 9 -16.05 -3.29 5.16
CA VAL A 9 -17.23 -2.55 5.61
C VAL A 9 -17.45 -1.39 4.65
N MET A 10 -18.52 -1.43 3.84
CA MET A 10 -18.95 -0.28 3.04
C MET A 10 -19.70 0.69 3.97
N ALA A 11 -19.17 1.91 4.12
CA ALA A 11 -19.89 3.00 4.75
C ALA A 11 -20.98 3.53 3.80
N SER A 12 -22.19 3.72 4.34
CA SER A 12 -23.39 4.13 3.61
C SER A 12 -23.29 5.57 3.10
N SER A 13 -23.42 5.74 1.78
CA SER A 13 -23.44 7.03 1.10
C SER A 13 -24.73 7.80 1.42
N SER A 14 -24.61 8.94 2.11
CA SER A 14 -25.67 9.94 2.16
C SER A 14 -25.52 10.91 0.99
N SER A 15 -26.49 10.90 0.10
CA SER A 15 -26.60 11.74 -1.09
C SER A 15 -26.75 13.22 -0.70
N ARG A 16 -25.80 14.07 -1.13
CA ARG A 16 -25.95 15.54 -1.15
C ARG A 16 -25.80 16.03 -2.59
N SER A 17 -26.89 16.58 -3.11
CA SER A 17 -27.00 17.18 -4.45
C SER A 17 -26.06 18.37 -4.65
N PRO A 18 -25.65 18.71 -5.89
CA PRO A 18 -24.84 19.87 -6.19
C PRO A 18 -25.73 21.10 -6.42
N SER A 19 -25.50 22.18 -5.66
CA SER A 19 -26.03 23.50 -5.95
C SER A 19 -24.95 24.34 -6.61
N SER A 20 -25.17 24.60 -7.90
CA SER A 20 -24.44 25.50 -8.78
C SER A 20 -24.48 26.96 -8.29
N SER A 21 -23.32 27.60 -8.21
CA SER A 21 -23.21 29.06 -8.16
C SER A 21 -21.89 29.48 -8.80
N SER A 22 -21.97 29.85 -10.08
CA SER A 22 -20.89 30.45 -10.84
C SER A 22 -20.77 31.94 -10.51
N ALA A 23 -19.57 32.42 -10.20
CA ALA A 23 -19.20 33.83 -10.38
C ALA A 23 -17.67 33.93 -10.57
N ALA A 24 -17.28 34.52 -11.71
CA ALA A 24 -15.92 34.85 -12.14
C ALA A 24 -15.25 35.85 -11.16
N SER A 25 -13.92 36.03 -11.08
CA SER A 25 -13.09 36.62 -12.15
C SER A 25 -11.60 36.64 -11.78
N SER A 26 -10.75 36.37 -12.78
CA SER A 26 -9.48 37.03 -13.10
C SER A 26 -8.37 37.22 -12.05
N SER A 27 -7.23 36.54 -12.28
CA SER A 27 -5.91 37.19 -12.33
C SER A 27 -4.88 36.25 -12.97
N SER A 28 -4.34 36.67 -14.10
CA SER A 28 -3.24 36.07 -14.85
C SER A 28 -1.91 36.11 -14.08
N SER A 29 -1.21 34.97 -13.96
CA SER A 29 0.26 34.89 -13.80
C SER A 29 0.76 33.47 -14.10
N PRO A 30 1.91 33.31 -14.80
CA PRO A 30 2.43 32.02 -15.22
C PRO A 30 3.38 31.45 -14.17
N ALA A 31 3.09 30.30 -13.58
CA ALA A 31 4.08 29.56 -12.81
C ALA A 31 3.70 28.09 -12.75
N THR A 32 4.48 27.28 -13.48
CA THR A 32 4.75 25.85 -13.26
C THR A 32 3.53 24.97 -13.04
N ALA A 33 3.22 24.11 -14.03
CA ALA A 33 2.50 22.87 -13.80
C ALA A 33 3.05 22.20 -12.54
N ALA A 34 2.32 22.32 -11.42
CA ALA A 34 2.66 21.65 -10.19
C ALA A 34 2.48 20.16 -10.47
N TYR A 35 3.58 19.51 -10.87
CA TYR A 35 3.74 18.08 -10.79
C TYR A 35 3.62 17.73 -9.31
N SER A 36 2.38 17.62 -8.84
CA SER A 36 2.09 16.97 -7.58
C SER A 36 2.55 15.54 -7.81
N PRO A 37 3.67 15.09 -7.20
CA PRO A 37 4.06 13.70 -7.37
C PRO A 37 2.83 12.88 -6.96
N PRO A 38 2.42 11.88 -7.77
CA PRO A 38 1.28 11.05 -7.43
C PRO A 38 1.50 10.58 -6.00
N TYR A 39 0.59 10.99 -5.13
CA TYR A 39 0.60 10.67 -3.71
C TYR A 39 1.06 9.21 -3.56
N PRO A 40 2.08 8.88 -2.75
CA PRO A 40 2.66 7.54 -2.72
C PRO A 40 1.63 6.58 -2.08
N SER A 41 0.64 6.18 -2.87
CA SER A 41 -0.60 5.60 -2.40
C SER A 41 -0.46 4.10 -2.14
N ALA A 42 0.61 3.48 -2.63
CA ALA A 42 1.11 2.21 -2.17
C ALA A 42 2.61 2.11 -2.50
N ALA A 43 3.47 1.90 -1.50
CA ALA A 43 4.85 1.49 -1.77
C ALA A 43 4.79 0.21 -2.61
N ARG A 44 5.41 0.21 -3.79
CA ARG A 44 5.36 -0.96 -4.68
C ARG A 44 6.10 -2.09 -3.99
N LEU A 45 5.72 -3.34 -4.25
CA LEU A 45 6.40 -4.50 -3.67
C LEU A 45 7.89 -4.52 -4.05
N SER A 46 8.24 -3.99 -5.22
CA SER A 46 9.62 -3.75 -5.69
C SER A 46 10.42 -2.79 -4.82
N ASP A 47 9.75 -1.87 -4.14
CA ASP A 47 10.37 -0.82 -3.33
C ASP A 47 10.55 -1.27 -1.86
N SER A 48 9.98 -2.43 -1.51
CA SER A 48 10.11 -3.02 -0.19
C SER A 48 11.46 -3.70 -0.01
N GLN A 49 12.01 -3.65 1.20
CA GLN A 49 13.23 -4.39 1.55
C GLN A 49 13.00 -5.91 1.52
N CYS A 50 11.74 -6.34 1.47
CA CYS A 50 11.31 -7.73 1.39
C CYS A 50 11.19 -8.27 -0.04
N PHE A 51 11.49 -7.45 -1.05
CA PHE A 51 11.43 -7.85 -2.45
C PHE A 51 12.34 -9.05 -2.79
N PRO A 52 13.57 -9.18 -2.25
CA PRO A 52 14.41 -10.34 -2.52
C PRO A 52 13.75 -11.67 -2.12
N GLN A 53 13.16 -11.74 -0.94
CA GLN A 53 12.47 -12.93 -0.42
C GLN A 53 11.20 -13.21 -1.22
N TYR A 54 10.45 -12.16 -1.57
CA TYR A 54 9.30 -12.28 -2.47
C TYR A 54 9.72 -12.90 -3.81
N SER A 55 10.75 -12.37 -4.45
CA SER A 55 11.23 -12.88 -5.74
C SER A 55 11.74 -14.33 -5.63
N ALA A 56 12.39 -14.70 -4.52
CA ALA A 56 12.86 -16.06 -4.27
C ALA A 56 11.68 -17.04 -4.09
N SER A 57 10.63 -16.63 -3.39
CA SER A 57 9.42 -17.44 -3.20
C SER A 57 8.70 -17.74 -4.52
N ILE A 58 8.65 -16.76 -5.44
CA ILE A 58 8.06 -16.93 -6.78
C ILE A 58 8.91 -17.86 -7.64
N LYS A 59 10.24 -17.68 -7.65
CA LYS A 59 11.16 -18.59 -8.37
C LYS A 59 11.04 -20.03 -7.89
N CYS A 60 10.91 -20.23 -6.59
CA CYS A 60 10.71 -21.57 -6.04
C CYS A 60 9.40 -22.21 -6.56
N LEU A 61 8.32 -21.43 -6.68
CA LEU A 61 7.06 -21.93 -7.26
C LEU A 61 7.15 -22.22 -8.76
N GLU A 62 7.97 -21.47 -9.51
CA GLU A 62 8.23 -21.72 -10.93
C GLU A 62 8.94 -23.07 -11.12
N GLU A 63 9.91 -23.39 -10.26
CA GLU A 63 10.68 -24.63 -10.30
C GLU A 63 9.95 -25.84 -9.69
N ASN A 64 9.16 -25.62 -8.63
CA ASN A 64 8.51 -26.65 -7.83
C ASN A 64 6.98 -26.54 -7.88
N TYR A 65 6.41 -26.47 -9.08
CA TYR A 65 4.97 -26.26 -9.26
C TYR A 65 4.11 -27.34 -8.57
N LEU A 66 4.59 -28.59 -8.55
CA LEU A 66 3.93 -29.75 -7.95
C LEU A 66 4.05 -29.78 -6.42
N ASP A 67 5.23 -29.43 -5.89
CA ASP A 67 5.57 -29.56 -4.48
C ASP A 67 5.76 -28.19 -3.82
N LYS A 68 4.67 -27.41 -3.73
CA LYS A 68 4.67 -26.05 -3.16
C LYS A 68 5.18 -26.01 -1.71
N SER A 69 5.04 -27.12 -0.98
CA SER A 69 5.54 -27.26 0.40
C SER A 69 7.05 -27.08 0.51
N LYS A 70 7.82 -27.38 -0.55
CA LYS A 70 9.28 -27.14 -0.59
C LYS A 70 9.63 -25.65 -0.53
N CYS A 71 8.69 -24.79 -0.91
CA CYS A 71 8.86 -23.33 -0.94
C CYS A 71 8.40 -22.62 0.34
N GLN A 72 7.88 -23.37 1.32
CA GLN A 72 7.28 -22.80 2.53
C GLN A 72 8.24 -21.85 3.26
N GLN A 73 9.52 -22.22 3.37
CA GLN A 73 10.53 -21.40 4.03
C GLN A 73 10.69 -20.02 3.37
N GLN A 74 10.67 -19.93 2.04
CA GLN A 74 10.79 -18.65 1.32
C GLN A 74 9.59 -17.74 1.59
N PHE A 75 8.39 -18.33 1.76
CA PHE A 75 7.19 -17.58 2.13
C PHE A 75 7.21 -17.15 3.59
N ASP A 76 7.68 -18.00 4.50
CA ASP A 76 7.80 -17.69 5.91
C ASP A 76 8.80 -16.54 6.13
N ASP A 77 9.95 -16.57 5.45
CA ASP A 77 10.95 -15.50 5.46
C ASP A 77 10.39 -14.17 4.92
N TYR A 78 9.60 -14.23 3.83
CA TYR A 78 8.92 -13.05 3.30
C TYR A 78 7.90 -12.47 4.29
N VAL A 79 7.10 -13.31 4.94
CA VAL A 79 6.12 -12.89 5.95
C VAL A 79 6.82 -12.27 7.15
N GLU A 80 7.90 -12.88 7.64
CA GLU A 80 8.70 -12.33 8.74
C GLU A 80 9.26 -10.96 8.36
N CYS A 81 9.81 -10.82 7.15
CA CYS A 81 10.32 -9.55 6.66
C CYS A 81 9.21 -8.47 6.64
N ARG A 82 8.01 -8.80 6.12
CA ARG A 82 6.88 -7.87 6.06
C ARG A 82 6.38 -7.46 7.45
N LYS A 83 6.43 -8.38 8.42
CA LYS A 83 6.13 -8.10 9.82
C LYS A 83 7.13 -7.10 10.40
N ARG A 84 8.43 -7.33 10.19
CA ARG A 84 9.51 -6.44 10.65
C ARG A 84 9.42 -5.04 10.03
N GLU A 85 9.11 -4.95 8.74
CA GLU A 85 8.92 -3.66 8.05
C GLU A 85 7.78 -2.85 8.67
N ARG A 86 6.67 -3.53 9.01
CA ARG A 86 5.53 -2.91 9.68
C ARG A 86 5.88 -2.44 11.09
N GLU A 87 6.61 -3.23 11.87
CA GLU A 87 7.06 -2.87 13.22
C GLU A 87 8.00 -1.66 13.21
N ALA A 88 8.96 -1.63 12.28
CA ALA A 88 9.86 -0.48 12.10
C ALA A 88 9.11 0.81 11.71
N ARG A 89 7.96 0.69 11.03
CA ARG A 89 7.09 1.83 10.72
C ARG A 89 6.30 2.28 11.94
N LEU A 90 5.79 1.35 12.73
CA LEU A 90 5.05 1.62 13.97
C LEU A 90 5.94 2.31 15.01
N GLU A 91 7.19 1.87 15.18
CA GLU A 91 8.12 2.49 16.14
C GLU A 91 8.45 3.94 15.75
N ARG A 92 8.67 4.21 14.45
CA ARG A 92 8.83 5.59 13.96
C ARG A 92 7.58 6.44 14.09
N ASN A 93 6.39 5.84 14.11
CA ASN A 93 5.14 6.57 14.31
C ASN A 93 4.89 6.86 15.79
N ARG A 94 5.35 5.99 16.70
CA ARG A 94 5.21 6.13 18.15
C ARG A 94 5.80 7.43 18.69
N SER A 95 6.94 7.86 18.16
CA SER A 95 7.60 9.12 18.54
C SER A 95 7.07 10.35 17.80
N ARG A 96 6.19 10.17 16.81
CA ARG A 96 5.67 11.23 15.93
C ARG A 96 4.18 11.52 16.18
N SER A 97 3.68 11.32 17.41
CA SER A 97 2.26 11.60 17.70
C SER A 97 1.94 13.07 17.39
N LEU A 98 1.09 13.30 16.39
CA LEU A 98 0.67 14.64 15.95
C LEU A 98 -0.49 15.22 16.79
N PHE A 99 -0.95 14.49 17.82
CA PHE A 99 -2.02 14.91 18.73
C PHE A 99 -1.45 15.40 20.06
N ARG A 100 -0.58 16.41 20.00
CA ARG A 100 -0.20 17.22 21.15
C ARG A 100 -0.60 18.66 20.90
#